data_AF-A0A938DRF8-F1
#
_entry.id   AF-A0A938DRF8-F1
#
_cell.length_a   1.000
_cell.length_b   1.000
_cell.length_c   1.000
_cell.angle_alpha   90.00
_cell.angle_beta   90.00
_cell.angle_gamma   90.00
#
_symmetry.space_group_name_H-M   'P 1'
#
loop_
_entity.id
_entity.type
_entity.pdbx_description
1 polymer ?
#
loop_
_entity_poly.entity_id
_entity_poly.type
_entity_poly.pdbx_seq_one_letter_code
_entity_poly.pdbx_strand_id
1 'polypeptide(L)'
;MGPAGRHGPAGHRRNRCGRSDLRRRRPAPPGSRDAAPAAVVAPAGTGVDRCHGGLGHRSGPLCRPRLAVGGFVGHVLCCVFAARVGVVPTADGGFVSVIAPPPPTIRPTTSSRATRVLGVLSIVGIVALAVFGLFITPPDAELGETIRILYMHVPTVSAAYVAFVVTAVASVAYLWKRTEFWDLLAASSAEIGVLFFALTIFNGMLWGKITWGVFWRWEPRLTTTTVLFLTYLGYLAVRRIPATVSTRATVSAVIGILAVVNIPITHKAVDWWRGLHQEKTIFGTVDPEMQGTQLFTAYLGLTVFLLLFLWLLIHRFRLAWLSERAEERVLDRAIADRRAESVEEAP
;
A
#
# COMPACT_ATOMS: atom_id res chain seq x y z
N MET A 1 -41.81 -22.64 -59.40
CA MET A 1 -41.15 -21.58 -60.20
C MET A 1 -41.01 -20.35 -59.32
N GLY A 2 -39.79 -20.01 -58.90
CA GLY A 2 -39.50 -18.78 -58.18
C GLY A 2 -38.01 -18.48 -58.36
N PRO A 3 -37.62 -17.45 -59.14
CA PRO A 3 -36.20 -17.22 -59.40
C PRO A 3 -35.60 -16.24 -58.39
N ALA A 4 -34.38 -16.56 -58.01
CA ALA A 4 -33.45 -15.75 -57.26
C ALA A 4 -32.99 -14.53 -58.08
N GLY A 5 -32.92 -13.35 -57.45
CA GLY A 5 -32.27 -12.16 -57.99
C GLY A 5 -30.82 -12.06 -57.53
N ARG A 6 -29.89 -12.01 -58.48
CA ARG A 6 -28.44 -11.79 -58.28
C ARG A 6 -28.02 -10.42 -58.85
N HIS A 7 -27.18 -9.75 -58.08
CA HIS A 7 -26.10 -8.81 -58.43
C HIS A 7 -26.36 -7.59 -59.34
N GLY A 8 -26.14 -6.39 -58.77
CA GLY A 8 -25.73 -5.19 -59.49
C GLY A 8 -24.41 -4.64 -58.90
N PRO A 9 -23.49 -4.07 -59.71
CA PRO A 9 -22.22 -3.53 -59.22
C PRO A 9 -22.34 -2.04 -58.87
N ALA A 10 -21.78 -1.64 -57.72
CA ALA A 10 -21.68 -0.25 -57.30
C ALA A 10 -20.37 0.38 -57.82
N GLY A 11 -20.52 1.32 -58.75
CA GLY A 11 -19.44 2.14 -59.30
C GLY A 11 -19.05 3.31 -58.38
N HIS A 12 -17.76 3.64 -58.49
CA HIS A 12 -17.04 4.75 -57.87
C HIS A 12 -17.80 6.08 -57.75
N ARG A 13 -17.75 6.69 -56.55
CA ARG A 13 -17.76 8.15 -56.38
C ARG A 13 -16.58 8.60 -55.50
N ARG A 14 -15.71 9.40 -56.11
CA ARG A 14 -14.68 10.21 -55.46
C ARG A 14 -15.35 11.24 -54.55
N ASN A 15 -14.89 11.39 -53.31
CA ASN A 15 -15.22 12.55 -52.48
C ASN A 15 -13.96 13.20 -51.90
N ARG A 16 -13.99 14.53 -52.00
CA ARG A 16 -12.97 15.54 -51.71
C ARG A 16 -12.35 15.41 -50.32
N CYS A 17 -11.02 15.50 -50.25
CA CYS A 17 -10.32 15.93 -49.04
C CYS A 17 -10.60 17.42 -48.80
N GLY A 18 -11.47 17.71 -47.84
CA GLY A 18 -11.62 19.03 -47.24
C GLY A 18 -10.53 19.23 -46.19
N ARG A 19 -9.68 20.23 -46.39
CA ARG A 19 -8.66 20.68 -45.44
C ARG A 19 -9.35 21.55 -44.40
N SER A 20 -9.68 20.98 -43.24
CA SER A 20 -10.18 21.72 -42.07
C SER A 20 -9.02 22.01 -41.12
N ASP A 21 -8.62 23.29 -41.11
CA ASP A 21 -7.73 23.88 -40.11
C ASP A 21 -8.34 23.74 -38.71
N LEU A 22 -7.83 22.82 -37.91
CA LEU A 22 -8.07 22.77 -36.46
C LEU A 22 -6.84 23.31 -35.73
N ARG A 23 -6.80 24.64 -35.58
CA ARG A 23 -5.99 25.31 -34.56
C ARG A 23 -6.33 24.72 -33.19
N ARG A 24 -5.48 23.83 -32.67
CA ARG A 24 -5.52 23.42 -31.26
C ARG A 24 -5.23 24.64 -30.39
N ARG A 25 -6.26 25.17 -29.71
CA ARG A 25 -6.07 26.05 -28.56
C ARG A 25 -5.37 25.24 -27.46
N ARG A 26 -4.17 25.65 -27.07
CA ARG A 26 -3.49 25.11 -25.88
C ARG A 26 -4.30 25.54 -24.63
N PRO A 27 -4.57 24.65 -23.67
CA PRO A 27 -5.08 25.07 -22.37
C PRO A 27 -3.99 25.82 -21.60
N ALA A 28 -4.38 26.89 -20.90
CA ALA A 28 -3.53 27.64 -19.99
C ALA A 28 -3.11 26.77 -18.78
N PRO A 29 -1.88 26.93 -18.26
CA PRO A 29 -1.43 26.18 -17.09
C PRO A 29 -2.20 26.63 -15.83
N PRO A 30 -2.49 25.71 -14.89
CA PRO A 30 -3.12 26.05 -13.61
C PRO A 30 -2.14 26.88 -12.76
N GLY A 31 -2.68 27.91 -12.11
CA GLY A 31 -1.95 28.83 -11.24
C GLY A 31 -1.26 28.10 -10.10
N SER A 32 0.05 28.32 -10.00
CA SER A 32 0.92 27.84 -8.94
C SER A 32 0.58 28.53 -7.61
N ARG A 33 -0.18 27.86 -6.74
CA ARG A 33 -0.02 27.99 -5.29
C ARG A 33 0.88 26.85 -4.85
N ASP A 34 2.18 27.09 -5.00
CA ASP A 34 3.31 26.45 -4.31
C ASP A 34 4.57 26.96 -5.02
N ALA A 35 4.94 28.20 -4.69
CA ALA A 35 6.21 28.76 -5.11
C ALA A 35 7.32 27.97 -4.39
N ALA A 36 8.15 27.26 -5.16
CA ALA A 36 9.45 26.80 -4.70
C ALA A 36 10.25 28.02 -4.18
N PRO A 37 11.02 27.92 -3.09
CA PRO A 37 11.91 29.00 -2.70
C PRO A 37 12.91 29.20 -3.83
N ALA A 38 12.90 30.40 -4.41
CA ALA A 38 13.85 30.82 -5.43
C ALA A 38 15.28 30.61 -4.92
N ALA A 39 16.14 30.05 -5.77
CA ALA A 39 17.57 30.03 -5.52
C ALA A 39 18.03 31.47 -5.27
N VAL A 40 18.65 31.71 -4.12
CA VAL A 40 19.25 33.01 -3.80
C VAL A 40 20.50 33.15 -4.67
N VAL A 41 20.38 33.93 -5.74
CA VAL A 41 21.53 34.42 -6.52
C VAL A 41 22.03 35.67 -5.81
N ALA A 42 23.19 35.57 -5.16
CA ALA A 42 23.87 36.74 -4.58
C ALA A 42 24.84 37.33 -5.63
N PRO A 43 24.78 38.64 -5.95
CA PRO A 43 25.76 39.24 -6.84
C PRO A 43 27.10 39.44 -6.12
N ALA A 44 28.18 39.04 -6.76
CA ALA A 44 29.53 39.31 -6.29
C ALA A 44 29.84 40.81 -6.43
N GLY A 45 30.11 41.49 -5.32
CA GLY A 45 30.51 42.88 -5.31
C GLY A 45 31.85 43.11 -6.00
N THR A 46 31.91 44.15 -6.82
CA THR A 46 33.10 44.65 -7.51
C THR A 46 34.04 45.34 -6.53
N GLY A 47 35.10 44.66 -6.09
CA GLY A 47 36.24 45.23 -5.40
C GLY A 47 37.48 45.11 -6.28
N VAL A 48 37.79 46.18 -7.01
CA VAL A 48 39.02 46.34 -7.80
C VAL A 48 40.13 46.77 -6.85
N ASP A 49 41.16 45.94 -6.68
CA ASP A 49 42.46 46.43 -6.20
C ASP A 49 43.58 45.97 -7.14
N ARG A 50 44.40 46.97 -7.48
CA ARG A 50 45.32 47.01 -8.63
C ARG A 50 46.52 46.08 -8.49
N CYS A 51 46.97 45.62 -9.65
CA CYS A 51 48.22 44.92 -9.91
C CYS A 51 49.47 45.69 -9.44
N HIS A 52 50.45 44.96 -8.91
CA HIS A 52 51.87 45.26 -9.16
C HIS A 52 52.53 44.03 -9.81
N GLY A 53 53.24 44.29 -10.90
CA GLY A 53 53.78 43.30 -11.80
C GLY A 53 55.03 42.57 -11.28
N GLY A 54 55.18 41.35 -11.75
CA GLY A 54 56.40 40.55 -11.65
C GLY A 54 56.29 39.36 -12.59
N LEU A 55 56.86 39.49 -13.78
CA LEU A 55 57.06 38.39 -14.73
C LEU A 55 57.96 37.34 -14.08
N GLY A 56 57.43 36.14 -13.85
CA GLY A 56 58.18 35.03 -13.30
C GLY A 56 57.47 33.70 -13.55
N HIS A 57 57.90 33.01 -14.61
CA HIS A 57 57.62 31.59 -14.82
C HIS A 57 57.92 30.80 -13.54
N ARG A 58 56.97 30.01 -13.03
CA ARG A 58 57.11 28.58 -12.67
C ARG A 58 56.00 28.07 -11.72
N SER A 59 55.57 26.84 -12.03
CA SER A 59 55.05 25.80 -11.12
C SER A 59 53.76 26.06 -10.34
N GLY A 60 52.77 25.19 -10.56
CA GLY A 60 51.49 25.16 -9.85
C GLY A 60 51.63 24.91 -8.35
N PRO A 61 50.57 25.16 -7.57
CA PRO A 61 50.64 25.10 -6.12
C PRO A 61 50.57 23.65 -5.64
N LEU A 62 51.73 23.02 -5.49
CA LEU A 62 51.93 21.91 -4.55
C LEU A 62 51.88 22.50 -3.14
N CYS A 63 50.77 22.22 -2.44
CA CYS A 63 50.55 22.59 -1.05
C CYS A 63 51.55 21.81 -0.16
N ARG A 64 52.60 22.47 0.34
CA ARG A 64 53.48 21.90 1.39
C ARG A 64 52.86 22.16 2.77
N PRO A 65 52.74 21.16 3.66
CA PRO A 65 52.15 21.36 4.97
C PRO A 65 53.19 21.92 5.94
N ARG A 66 52.89 23.08 6.56
CA ARG A 66 53.46 23.42 7.85
C ARG A 66 52.61 22.72 8.91
N LEU A 67 53.21 21.79 9.65
CA LEU A 67 52.60 21.17 10.83
C LEU A 67 52.26 22.26 11.85
N ALA A 68 50.97 22.57 11.99
CA ALA A 68 50.41 23.17 13.19
C ALA A 68 49.39 22.17 13.75
N VAL A 69 49.71 21.64 14.92
CA VAL A 69 48.88 20.70 15.69
C VAL A 69 47.63 21.47 16.14
N GLY A 70 46.53 21.28 15.43
CA GLY A 70 45.24 21.96 15.66
C GLY A 70 44.23 21.84 14.51
N GLY A 71 44.59 21.19 13.39
CA GLY A 71 43.81 21.25 12.15
C GLY A 71 43.04 19.99 11.74
N PHE A 72 42.98 18.91 12.54
CA PHE A 72 42.39 17.65 12.04
C PHE A 72 40.86 17.72 11.85
N VAL A 73 40.15 18.43 12.73
CA VAL A 73 38.70 18.65 12.61
C VAL A 73 38.37 19.64 11.48
N GLY A 74 39.20 20.69 11.32
CA GLY A 74 39.02 21.70 10.28
C GLY A 74 39.25 21.17 8.86
N HIS A 75 40.21 20.27 8.67
CA HIS A 75 40.48 19.68 7.35
C HIS A 75 39.36 18.74 6.88
N VAL A 76 38.81 17.92 7.78
CA VAL A 76 37.71 16.99 7.45
C VAL A 76 36.42 17.76 7.13
N LEU A 77 36.10 18.81 7.88
CA LEU A 77 34.96 19.69 7.57
C LEU A 77 35.12 20.43 6.24
N CYS A 78 36.34 20.90 5.92
CA CYS A 78 36.62 21.58 4.66
C CYS A 78 36.48 20.63 3.44
N CYS A 79 36.97 19.40 3.54
CA CYS A 79 36.82 18.38 2.48
C CYS A 79 35.36 17.94 2.29
N VAL A 80 34.58 17.82 3.36
CA VAL A 80 33.14 17.45 3.28
C VAL A 80 32.30 18.62 2.72
N PHE A 81 32.68 19.87 2.99
CA PHE A 81 32.03 21.04 2.42
C PHE A 81 32.37 21.22 0.93
N ALA A 82 33.63 21.00 0.56
CA ALA A 82 34.08 21.01 -0.84
C ALA A 82 33.41 19.92 -1.69
N ALA A 83 33.09 18.76 -1.10
CA ALA A 83 32.36 17.68 -1.79
C ALA A 83 30.87 18.01 -2.09
N ARG A 84 30.30 19.07 -1.48
CA ARG A 84 28.91 19.50 -1.72
C ARG A 84 28.77 20.73 -2.61
N VAL A 85 29.88 21.40 -2.94
CA VAL A 85 29.88 22.62 -3.74
C VAL A 85 30.53 22.32 -5.09
N GLY A 86 29.71 21.97 -6.07
CA GLY A 86 30.15 21.93 -7.45
C GLY A 86 30.23 23.36 -7.98
N VAL A 87 31.39 23.78 -8.49
CA VAL A 87 31.55 25.10 -9.12
C VAL A 87 31.41 24.90 -10.63
N VAL A 88 30.34 25.43 -11.23
CA VAL A 88 30.09 25.35 -12.67
C VAL A 88 30.46 26.69 -13.33
N PRO A 89 31.35 26.71 -14.33
CA PRO A 89 31.65 27.93 -15.08
C PRO A 89 30.45 28.36 -15.93
N THR A 90 30.14 29.66 -15.94
CA THR A 90 29.09 30.25 -16.77
C THR A 90 29.67 30.83 -18.07
N ALA A 91 28.84 30.93 -19.11
CA ALA A 91 29.26 31.33 -20.46
C ALA A 91 29.84 32.76 -20.54
N ASP A 92 29.58 33.58 -19.53
CA ASP A 92 30.06 34.95 -19.33
C ASP A 92 31.33 35.04 -18.45
N GLY A 93 31.94 33.90 -18.11
CA GLY A 93 33.19 33.84 -17.33
C GLY A 93 33.00 33.90 -15.81
N GLY A 94 31.75 33.79 -15.33
CA GLY A 94 31.42 33.65 -13.92
C GLY A 94 31.46 32.20 -13.43
N PHE A 95 31.24 32.01 -12.13
CA PHE A 95 31.14 30.70 -11.50
C PHE A 95 29.89 30.64 -10.63
N VAL A 96 29.09 29.57 -10.75
CA VAL A 96 27.94 29.30 -9.88
C VAL A 96 28.24 28.12 -8.98
N SER A 97 28.07 28.30 -7.67
CA SER A 97 28.14 27.23 -6.68
C SER A 97 26.82 26.48 -6.63
N VAL A 98 26.82 25.24 -7.11
CA VAL A 98 25.69 24.31 -6.93
C VAL A 98 25.89 23.58 -5.62
N ILE A 99 25.10 23.94 -4.62
CA ILE A 99 25.03 23.22 -3.34
C ILE A 99 24.13 22.00 -3.55
N ALA A 100 24.72 20.81 -3.56
CA ALA A 100 23.92 19.58 -3.58
C ALA A 100 23.05 19.54 -2.31
N PRO A 101 21.73 19.32 -2.42
CA PRO A 101 20.87 19.21 -1.25
C PRO A 101 21.37 18.09 -0.34
N PRO A 102 21.23 18.22 0.99
CA PRO A 102 21.60 17.15 1.90
C PRO A 102 20.84 15.86 1.52
N PRO A 103 21.49 14.69 1.61
CA PRO A 103 20.80 13.44 1.37
C PRO A 103 19.57 13.36 2.28
N PRO A 104 18.42 12.89 1.78
CA PRO A 104 17.21 12.82 2.58
C PRO A 104 17.49 12.02 3.85
N THR A 105 17.08 12.54 5.00
CA THR A 105 17.17 11.80 6.27
C THR A 105 16.27 10.58 6.18
N ILE A 106 16.87 9.41 5.94
CA ILE A 106 16.14 8.14 5.92
C ILE A 106 15.71 7.86 7.36
N ARG A 107 14.43 8.11 7.67
CA ARG A 107 13.86 7.61 8.92
C ARG A 107 13.77 6.08 8.79
N PRO A 108 14.44 5.31 9.65
CA PRO A 108 14.43 3.84 9.55
C PRO A 108 13.08 3.23 9.91
N THR A 109 12.12 4.04 10.37
CA THR A 109 10.81 3.57 10.84
C THR A 109 9.69 4.01 9.92
N THR A 110 8.84 3.07 9.52
CA THR A 110 7.61 3.34 8.78
C THR A 110 6.49 3.92 9.65
N SER A 111 6.71 4.17 10.96
CA SER A 111 5.66 4.59 11.89
C SER A 111 5.51 6.12 12.02
N SER A 112 4.30 6.62 11.73
CA SER A 112 3.85 7.98 12.09
C SER A 112 3.31 8.02 13.53
N ARG A 113 3.18 9.22 14.12
CA ARG A 113 2.57 9.40 15.45
C ARG A 113 1.20 8.73 15.54
N ALA A 114 0.33 8.96 14.54
CA ALA A 114 -1.00 8.36 14.48
C ALA A 114 -0.95 6.82 14.45
N THR A 115 -0.07 6.23 13.63
CA THR A 115 0.07 4.76 13.56
C THR A 115 0.65 4.14 14.84
N ARG A 116 1.48 4.88 15.59
CA ARG A 116 1.97 4.44 16.90
C ARG A 116 0.87 4.45 17.94
N VAL A 117 0.08 5.53 17.99
CA VAL A 117 -1.09 5.61 18.88
C VAL A 117 -2.05 4.47 18.58
N LEU A 118 -2.36 4.24 17.29
CA LEU A 118 -3.22 3.13 16.88
C LEU A 118 -2.65 1.77 17.32
N GLY A 119 -1.34 1.54 17.13
CA GLY A 119 -0.69 0.31 17.57
C GLY A 119 -0.72 0.11 19.09
N VAL A 120 -0.48 1.17 19.87
CA VAL A 120 -0.60 1.13 21.34
C VAL A 120 -2.04 0.83 21.75
N LEU A 121 -3.03 1.48 21.14
CA LEU A 121 -4.44 1.21 21.40
C LEU A 121 -4.82 -0.23 21.07
N SER A 122 -4.32 -0.78 19.96
CA SER A 122 -4.54 -2.19 19.62
C SER A 122 -3.92 -3.13 20.65
N ILE A 123 -2.68 -2.89 21.09
CA ILE A 123 -2.00 -3.72 22.09
C ILE A 123 -2.71 -3.66 23.44
N VAL A 124 -2.98 -2.45 23.94
CA VAL A 124 -3.70 -2.23 25.21
C VAL A 124 -5.09 -2.85 25.12
N GLY A 125 -5.77 -2.69 23.98
CA GLY A 125 -7.06 -3.28 23.70
C GLY A 125 -7.05 -4.81 23.74
N ILE A 126 -6.03 -5.47 23.16
CA ILE A 126 -5.88 -6.92 23.22
C ILE A 126 -5.68 -7.38 24.66
N VAL A 127 -4.84 -6.68 25.44
CA VAL A 127 -4.64 -7.00 26.86
C VAL A 127 -5.94 -6.82 27.64
N ALA A 128 -6.66 -5.71 27.43
CA ALA A 128 -7.95 -5.47 28.05
C ALA A 128 -8.96 -6.56 27.68
N LEU A 129 -9.05 -6.93 26.40
CA LEU A 129 -9.92 -8.01 25.95
C LEU A 129 -9.56 -9.35 26.60
N ALA A 130 -8.27 -9.67 26.75
CA ALA A 130 -7.85 -10.89 27.44
C ALA A 130 -8.27 -10.86 28.92
N VAL A 131 -8.09 -9.73 29.61
CA VAL A 131 -8.51 -9.57 31.01
C VAL A 131 -10.02 -9.71 31.15
N PHE A 132 -10.79 -9.01 30.31
CA PHE A 132 -12.24 -9.06 30.34
C PHE A 132 -12.78 -10.44 29.96
N GLY A 133 -12.27 -11.03 28.87
CA GLY A 133 -12.72 -12.30 28.34
C GLY A 133 -12.35 -13.50 29.19
N LEU A 134 -11.20 -13.48 29.89
CA LEU A 134 -10.74 -14.63 30.68
C LEU A 134 -11.05 -14.53 32.17
N PHE A 135 -11.13 -13.34 32.76
CA PHE A 135 -11.22 -13.19 34.21
C PHE A 135 -12.45 -12.42 34.70
N ILE A 136 -12.88 -11.36 34.00
CA ILE A 136 -13.97 -10.50 34.50
C ILE A 136 -15.34 -11.00 34.06
N THR A 137 -15.47 -11.44 32.80
CA THR A 137 -16.76 -11.82 32.25
C THR A 137 -17.19 -13.18 32.81
N PRO A 138 -18.41 -13.27 33.38
CA PRO A 138 -18.91 -14.52 33.93
C PRO A 138 -19.20 -15.54 32.82
N PRO A 139 -19.25 -16.84 33.15
CA PRO A 139 -19.67 -17.88 32.23
C PRO A 139 -21.11 -17.66 31.76
N ASP A 140 -21.39 -18.13 30.55
CA ASP A 140 -22.73 -18.07 30.00
C ASP A 140 -23.65 -19.15 30.59
N ALA A 141 -24.96 -18.90 30.62
CA ALA A 141 -25.93 -19.85 31.16
C ALA A 141 -25.99 -21.16 30.33
N GLU A 142 -25.92 -21.05 29.01
CA GLU A 142 -26.02 -22.19 28.09
C GLU A 142 -24.63 -22.66 27.65
N LEU A 143 -23.74 -21.71 27.31
CA LEU A 143 -22.42 -22.03 26.77
C LEU A 143 -21.36 -22.28 27.86
N GLY A 144 -21.65 -21.94 29.13
CA GLY A 144 -20.69 -22.03 30.22
C GLY A 144 -19.40 -21.26 29.91
N GLU A 145 -18.26 -21.89 30.20
CA GLU A 145 -16.92 -21.33 29.95
C GLU A 145 -16.57 -21.23 28.45
N THR A 146 -17.29 -21.93 27.57
CA THR A 146 -16.96 -21.96 26.14
C THR A 146 -17.23 -20.62 25.44
N ILE A 147 -18.06 -19.75 26.03
CA ILE A 147 -18.33 -18.40 25.53
C ILE A 147 -17.06 -17.55 25.38
N ARG A 148 -16.02 -17.84 26.19
CA ARG A 148 -14.76 -17.09 26.14
C ARG A 148 -14.06 -17.18 24.79
N ILE A 149 -14.22 -18.30 24.07
CA ILE A 149 -13.67 -18.45 22.72
C ILE A 149 -14.39 -17.52 21.73
N LEU A 150 -15.69 -17.24 21.93
CA LEU A 150 -16.46 -16.35 21.07
C LEU A 150 -15.95 -14.90 21.11
N TYR A 151 -15.37 -14.46 22.22
CA TYR A 151 -14.72 -13.14 22.32
C TYR A 151 -13.47 -13.00 21.44
N MET A 152 -12.96 -14.09 20.87
CA MET A 152 -11.90 -14.07 19.86
C MET A 152 -12.41 -14.52 18.47
N HIS A 153 -13.25 -15.57 18.43
CA HIS A 153 -13.80 -16.10 17.19
C HIS A 153 -14.61 -15.04 16.43
N VAL A 154 -15.59 -14.41 17.08
CA VAL A 154 -16.48 -13.42 16.43
C VAL A 154 -15.67 -12.22 15.92
N PRO A 155 -14.76 -11.61 16.71
CA PRO A 155 -13.94 -10.51 16.20
C PRO A 155 -13.01 -10.90 15.05
N THR A 156 -12.42 -12.11 15.07
CA THR A 156 -11.57 -12.57 13.95
C THR A 156 -12.35 -12.68 12.64
N VAL A 157 -13.57 -13.26 12.66
CA VAL A 157 -14.38 -13.39 11.44
C VAL A 157 -14.89 -12.02 10.96
N SER A 158 -15.25 -11.13 11.89
CA SER A 158 -15.64 -9.77 11.54
C SER A 158 -14.51 -8.98 10.89
N ALA A 159 -13.29 -9.07 11.42
CA ALA A 159 -12.10 -8.45 10.83
C ALA A 159 -11.79 -9.02 9.43
N ALA A 160 -11.89 -10.34 9.27
CA ALA A 160 -11.71 -10.99 7.96
C ALA A 160 -12.76 -10.52 6.94
N TYR A 161 -14.04 -10.48 7.32
CA TYR A 161 -15.11 -9.99 6.43
C TYR A 161 -14.93 -8.53 6.04
N VAL A 162 -14.56 -7.65 6.98
CA VAL A 162 -14.24 -6.26 6.66
C VAL A 162 -13.05 -6.19 5.70
N ALA A 163 -11.99 -6.99 5.92
CA ALA A 163 -10.84 -7.04 5.03
C ALA A 163 -11.20 -7.48 3.59
N PHE A 164 -12.09 -8.46 3.46
CA PHE A 164 -12.59 -8.94 2.17
C PHE A 164 -13.50 -7.92 1.48
N VAL A 165 -14.35 -7.20 2.22
CA VAL A 165 -15.13 -6.08 1.68
C VAL A 165 -14.23 -4.94 1.21
N VAL A 166 -13.22 -4.55 2.00
CA VAL A 166 -12.22 -3.55 1.59
C VAL A 166 -11.49 -4.01 0.33
N THR A 167 -11.15 -5.30 0.23
CA THR A 167 -10.54 -5.88 -0.98
C THR A 167 -11.45 -5.71 -2.20
N ALA A 168 -12.74 -6.01 -2.07
CA ALA A 168 -13.71 -5.89 -3.16
C ALA A 168 -13.93 -4.43 -3.56
N VAL A 169 -14.11 -3.52 -2.60
CA VAL A 169 -14.28 -2.08 -2.87
C VAL A 169 -13.05 -1.50 -3.55
N ALA A 170 -11.85 -1.82 -3.06
CA ALA A 170 -10.60 -1.41 -3.68
C ALA A 170 -10.44 -2.03 -5.09
N SER A 171 -10.88 -3.27 -5.30
CA SER A 171 -10.90 -3.91 -6.62
C SER A 171 -11.83 -3.20 -7.60
N VAL A 172 -13.04 -2.81 -7.17
CA VAL A 172 -13.96 -1.98 -7.99
C VAL A 172 -13.32 -0.64 -8.33
N ALA A 173 -12.73 0.03 -7.32
CA ALA A 173 -12.07 1.32 -7.52
C ALA A 173 -10.86 1.21 -8.47
N TYR A 174 -10.11 0.09 -8.43
CA TYR A 174 -9.05 -0.21 -9.39
C TYR A 174 -9.61 -0.34 -10.80
N LEU A 175 -10.67 -1.11 -11.02
CA LEU A 175 -11.25 -1.30 -12.35
C LEU A 175 -11.77 0.02 -12.96
N TRP A 176 -12.28 0.92 -12.11
CA TRP A 176 -12.74 2.24 -12.53
C TRP A 176 -11.59 3.22 -12.77
N LYS A 177 -10.70 3.41 -11.81
CA LYS A 177 -9.66 4.47 -11.84
C LYS A 177 -8.34 4.03 -12.48
N ARG A 178 -8.09 2.72 -12.55
CA ARG A 178 -6.87 2.10 -13.07
C ARG A 178 -5.58 2.61 -12.40
N THR A 179 -5.64 2.92 -11.11
CA THR A 179 -4.46 3.35 -10.34
C THR A 179 -3.91 2.24 -9.45
N GLU A 180 -2.58 2.17 -9.39
CA GLU A 180 -1.82 1.23 -8.54
C GLU A 180 -2.23 1.28 -7.05
N PHE A 181 -2.65 2.44 -6.54
CA PHE A 181 -3.06 2.61 -5.15
C PHE A 181 -4.17 1.64 -4.78
N TRP A 182 -5.19 1.53 -5.63
CA TRP A 182 -6.34 0.66 -5.36
C TRP A 182 -5.97 -0.82 -5.49
N ASP A 183 -5.06 -1.16 -6.42
CA ASP A 183 -4.56 -2.53 -6.56
C ASP A 183 -3.78 -2.97 -5.32
N LEU A 184 -2.85 -2.12 -4.85
CA LEU A 184 -2.02 -2.39 -3.68
C LEU A 184 -2.86 -2.42 -2.40
N LEU A 185 -3.90 -1.58 -2.30
CA LEU A 185 -4.84 -1.61 -1.18
C LEU A 185 -5.64 -2.93 -1.16
N ALA A 186 -6.13 -3.37 -2.32
CA ALA A 186 -6.85 -4.64 -2.44
C ALA A 186 -5.94 -5.82 -2.07
N ALA A 187 -4.71 -5.87 -2.59
CA ALA A 187 -3.74 -6.91 -2.28
C ALA A 187 -3.44 -6.97 -0.77
N SER A 188 -3.13 -5.81 -0.18
CA SER A 188 -2.77 -5.70 1.23
C SER A 188 -3.92 -6.12 2.14
N SER A 189 -5.15 -5.71 1.81
CA SER A 189 -6.34 -6.09 2.57
C SER A 189 -6.64 -7.58 2.46
N ALA A 190 -6.47 -8.18 1.27
CA ALA A 190 -6.68 -9.61 1.06
C ALA A 190 -5.71 -10.46 1.90
N GLU A 191 -4.43 -10.08 1.95
CA GLU A 191 -3.43 -10.80 2.76
C GLU A 191 -3.78 -10.79 4.24
N ILE A 192 -4.13 -9.62 4.79
CA ILE A 192 -4.53 -9.52 6.20
C ILE A 192 -5.86 -10.25 6.46
N GLY A 193 -6.80 -10.19 5.52
CA GLY A 193 -8.07 -10.91 5.60
C GLY A 193 -7.88 -12.42 5.66
N VAL A 194 -7.00 -12.99 4.82
CA VAL A 194 -6.66 -14.42 4.85
C VAL A 194 -6.04 -14.82 6.19
N LEU A 195 -5.19 -13.99 6.79
CA LEU A 195 -4.63 -14.25 8.12
C LEU A 195 -5.71 -14.31 9.20
N PHE A 196 -6.60 -13.32 9.25
CA PHE A 196 -7.72 -13.34 10.21
C PHE A 196 -8.65 -14.52 9.97
N PHE A 197 -8.93 -14.86 8.71
CA PHE A 197 -9.83 -15.95 8.39
C PHE A 197 -9.24 -17.32 8.70
N ALA A 198 -7.92 -17.50 8.53
CA ALA A 198 -7.22 -18.69 9.00
C ALA A 198 -7.31 -18.82 10.54
N LEU A 199 -7.14 -17.72 11.28
CA LEU A 199 -7.34 -17.69 12.73
C LEU A 199 -8.78 -18.05 13.10
N THR A 200 -9.78 -17.50 12.40
CA THR A 200 -11.20 -17.84 12.59
C THR A 200 -11.47 -19.32 12.41
N ILE A 201 -10.96 -19.94 11.34
CA ILE A 201 -11.13 -21.37 11.10
C ILE A 201 -10.46 -22.16 12.22
N PHE A 202 -9.23 -21.81 12.60
CA PHE A 202 -8.48 -22.49 13.65
C PHE A 202 -9.21 -22.46 15.00
N ASN A 203 -9.58 -21.27 15.48
CA ASN A 203 -10.27 -21.14 16.77
C ASN A 203 -11.72 -21.68 16.70
N GLY A 204 -12.37 -21.63 15.53
CA GLY A 204 -13.68 -22.22 15.29
C GLY A 204 -13.65 -23.74 15.36
N MET A 205 -12.62 -24.40 14.82
CA MET A 205 -12.43 -25.85 14.95
C MET A 205 -12.23 -26.26 16.41
N LEU A 206 -11.44 -25.49 17.17
CA LEU A 206 -11.23 -25.76 18.60
C LEU A 206 -12.55 -25.64 19.39
N TRP A 207 -13.33 -24.60 19.13
CA TRP A 207 -14.65 -24.43 19.73
C TRP A 207 -15.59 -25.57 19.35
N GLY A 208 -15.67 -25.93 18.06
CA GLY A 208 -16.49 -27.06 17.59
C GLY A 208 -16.14 -28.38 18.27
N LYS A 209 -14.85 -28.63 18.54
CA LYS A 209 -14.43 -29.83 19.26
C LYS A 209 -14.95 -29.85 20.70
N ILE A 210 -14.92 -28.71 21.38
CA ILE A 210 -15.37 -28.59 22.78
C ILE A 210 -16.90 -28.66 22.87
N THR A 211 -17.61 -27.97 21.97
CA THR A 211 -19.08 -27.84 22.02
C THR A 211 -19.80 -29.05 21.43
N TRP A 212 -19.29 -29.63 20.34
CA TRP A 212 -19.97 -30.69 19.58
C TRP A 212 -19.16 -31.99 19.46
N GLY A 213 -17.98 -32.07 20.07
CA GLY A 213 -17.14 -33.27 20.05
C GLY A 213 -16.36 -33.51 18.75
N VAL A 214 -16.50 -32.66 17.73
CA VAL A 214 -15.83 -32.79 16.41
C VAL A 214 -15.20 -31.48 15.96
N PHE A 215 -14.00 -31.53 15.39
CA PHE A 215 -13.31 -30.32 14.89
C PHE A 215 -13.99 -29.72 13.66
N TRP A 216 -14.58 -30.56 12.81
CA TRP A 216 -15.12 -30.14 11.53
C TRP A 216 -16.24 -31.06 11.08
N ARG A 217 -17.28 -30.46 10.49
CA ARG A 217 -18.36 -31.17 9.81
C ARG A 217 -18.69 -30.42 8.53
N TRP A 218 -18.89 -31.13 7.42
CA TRP A 218 -19.17 -30.52 6.11
C TRP A 218 -20.62 -30.02 5.98
N GLU A 219 -21.07 -29.20 6.92
CA GLU A 219 -22.37 -28.53 6.85
C GLU A 219 -22.28 -27.21 6.06
N PRO A 220 -23.41 -26.64 5.60
CA PRO A 220 -23.41 -25.55 4.61
C PRO A 220 -22.58 -24.34 5.00
N ARG A 221 -22.59 -23.91 6.26
CA ARG A 221 -21.77 -22.78 6.73
C ARG A 221 -20.26 -23.07 6.64
N LEU A 222 -19.82 -24.26 7.02
CA LEU A 222 -18.40 -24.64 7.07
C LEU A 222 -17.86 -24.83 5.66
N THR A 223 -18.67 -25.45 4.81
CA THR A 223 -18.36 -25.62 3.40
C THR A 223 -18.23 -24.27 2.71
N THR A 224 -19.20 -23.36 2.88
CA THR A 224 -19.14 -22.01 2.28
C THR A 224 -18.00 -21.16 2.85
N THR A 225 -17.69 -21.29 4.15
CA THR A 225 -16.50 -20.70 4.79
C THR A 225 -15.22 -21.20 4.13
N THR A 226 -15.10 -22.51 3.89
CA THR A 226 -13.92 -23.10 3.21
C THR A 226 -13.79 -22.60 1.78
N VAL A 227 -14.91 -22.55 1.04
CA VAL A 227 -14.93 -21.99 -0.32
C VAL A 227 -14.47 -20.54 -0.31
N LEU A 228 -14.94 -19.71 0.64
CA LEU A 228 -14.51 -18.32 0.79
C LEU A 228 -13.00 -18.23 1.05
N PHE A 229 -12.48 -19.04 1.97
CA PHE A 229 -11.06 -19.06 2.32
C PHE A 229 -10.18 -19.46 1.14
N LEU A 230 -10.52 -20.57 0.47
CA LEU A 230 -9.80 -21.07 -0.70
C LEU A 230 -9.88 -20.08 -1.87
N THR A 231 -10.99 -19.35 -2.04
CA THR A 231 -11.12 -18.33 -3.09
C THR A 231 -10.17 -17.16 -2.85
N TYR A 232 -10.04 -16.70 -1.60
CA TYR A 232 -9.08 -15.63 -1.27
C TYR A 232 -7.62 -16.11 -1.27
N LEU A 233 -7.35 -17.39 -0.96
CA LEU A 233 -6.03 -17.98 -1.23
C LEU A 233 -5.73 -18.03 -2.73
N GLY A 234 -6.72 -18.41 -3.54
CA GLY A 234 -6.64 -18.37 -5.00
C GLY A 234 -6.37 -16.95 -5.52
N TYR A 235 -7.04 -15.94 -4.97
CA TYR A 235 -6.77 -14.52 -5.27
C TYR A 235 -5.30 -14.17 -5.04
N LEU A 236 -4.72 -14.57 -3.90
CA LEU A 236 -3.30 -14.32 -3.61
C LEU A 236 -2.37 -15.14 -4.51
N ALA A 237 -2.75 -16.36 -4.88
CA ALA A 237 -2.01 -17.18 -5.83
C ALA A 237 -1.97 -16.56 -7.23
N VAL A 238 -3.10 -16.03 -7.73
CA VAL A 238 -3.16 -15.31 -9.01
C VAL A 238 -2.22 -14.10 -9.00
N ARG A 239 -2.12 -13.41 -7.86
CA ARG A 239 -1.16 -12.31 -7.70
C ARG A 239 0.32 -12.72 -7.79
N ARG A 240 0.64 -14.01 -7.78
CA ARG A 240 2.00 -14.53 -7.97
C ARG A 240 2.27 -15.06 -9.38
N ILE A 241 1.25 -15.09 -10.24
CA ILE A 241 1.42 -15.58 -11.62
C ILE A 241 2.27 -14.58 -12.41
N PRO A 242 3.28 -15.06 -13.18
CA PRO A 242 4.04 -14.23 -14.11
C PRO A 242 3.11 -13.66 -15.19
N ALA A 243 2.82 -12.36 -15.09
CA ALA A 243 1.98 -11.61 -16.03
C ALA A 243 2.33 -10.12 -15.92
N THR A 244 1.85 -9.33 -16.88
CA THR A 244 1.93 -7.86 -16.78
C THR A 244 1.19 -7.38 -15.54
N VAL A 245 1.65 -6.28 -14.94
CA VAL A 245 1.06 -5.69 -13.73
C VAL A 245 -0.43 -5.43 -13.92
N SER A 246 -0.83 -4.87 -15.07
CA SER A 246 -2.21 -4.54 -15.40
C SER A 246 -3.10 -5.77 -15.56
N THR A 247 -2.64 -6.83 -16.21
CA THR A 247 -3.40 -8.08 -16.36
C THR A 247 -3.60 -8.75 -15.01
N ARG A 248 -2.52 -8.88 -14.23
CA ARG A 248 -2.58 -9.47 -12.88
C ARG A 248 -3.55 -8.71 -11.98
N ALA A 249 -3.46 -7.39 -11.93
CA ALA A 249 -4.33 -6.54 -11.12
C ALA A 249 -5.80 -6.65 -11.57
N THR A 250 -6.06 -6.67 -12.88
CA THR A 250 -7.43 -6.81 -13.44
C THR A 250 -8.05 -8.16 -13.09
N VAL A 251 -7.34 -9.27 -13.32
CA VAL A 251 -7.84 -10.61 -13.01
C VAL A 251 -8.06 -10.76 -11.49
N SER A 252 -7.12 -10.30 -10.68
CA SER A 252 -7.25 -10.33 -9.22
C SER A 252 -8.46 -9.51 -8.76
N ALA A 253 -8.66 -8.31 -9.30
CA ALA A 253 -9.79 -7.46 -8.97
C ALA A 253 -11.14 -8.16 -9.24
N VAL A 254 -11.29 -8.83 -10.39
CA VAL A 254 -12.50 -9.60 -10.70
C VAL A 254 -12.72 -10.72 -9.68
N ILE A 255 -11.68 -11.49 -9.34
CA ILE A 255 -11.78 -12.55 -8.34
C ILE A 255 -12.21 -11.99 -6.98
N GLY A 256 -11.62 -10.87 -6.55
CA GLY A 256 -11.93 -10.24 -5.26
C GLY A 256 -13.39 -9.75 -5.17
N ILE A 257 -13.95 -9.27 -6.28
CA ILE A 257 -15.36 -8.85 -6.36
C ILE A 257 -16.30 -10.06 -6.33
N LEU A 258 -15.97 -11.14 -7.05
CA LEU A 258 -16.79 -12.36 -7.03
C LEU A 258 -16.74 -13.06 -5.68
N ALA A 259 -15.57 -13.10 -5.04
CA ALA A 259 -15.37 -13.77 -3.75
C ALA A 259 -16.22 -13.16 -2.62
N VAL A 260 -16.38 -11.84 -2.59
CA VAL A 260 -17.12 -11.14 -1.52
C VAL A 260 -18.60 -11.54 -1.47
N VAL A 261 -19.17 -11.99 -2.60
CA VAL A 261 -20.55 -12.49 -2.70
C VAL A 261 -20.76 -13.74 -1.84
N ASN A 262 -19.71 -14.50 -1.56
CA ASN A 262 -19.81 -15.68 -0.70
C ASN A 262 -19.91 -15.34 0.80
N ILE A 263 -19.62 -14.10 1.21
CA ILE A 263 -19.81 -13.64 2.60
C ILE A 263 -21.29 -13.71 3.04
N PRO A 264 -22.26 -13.08 2.34
CA PRO A 264 -23.66 -13.17 2.72
C PRO A 264 -24.19 -14.61 2.64
N ILE A 265 -23.71 -15.43 1.69
CA ILE A 265 -24.05 -16.85 1.60
C ILE A 265 -23.59 -17.58 2.88
N THR A 266 -22.33 -17.41 3.27
CA THR A 266 -21.76 -18.04 4.48
C THR A 266 -22.51 -17.60 5.74
N HIS A 267 -22.83 -16.31 5.84
CA HIS A 267 -23.53 -15.74 6.98
C HIS A 267 -24.99 -16.20 7.05
N LYS A 268 -25.69 -16.26 5.92
CA LYS A 268 -27.09 -16.72 5.85
C LYS A 268 -27.25 -18.24 5.77
N ALA A 269 -26.15 -18.98 5.63
CA ALA A 269 -26.20 -20.44 5.56
C ALA A 269 -26.88 -21.10 6.77
N VAL A 270 -26.81 -20.48 7.96
CA VAL A 270 -27.49 -20.98 9.17
C VAL A 270 -29.00 -20.74 9.12
N ASP A 271 -29.43 -19.58 8.60
CA ASP A 271 -30.85 -19.26 8.43
C ASP A 271 -31.48 -20.14 7.32
N TRP A 272 -30.71 -20.44 6.26
CA TRP A 272 -31.19 -21.18 5.08
C TRP A 272 -31.12 -22.69 5.25
N TRP A 273 -30.10 -23.20 5.93
CA TRP A 273 -29.91 -24.62 6.16
C TRP A 273 -29.72 -24.89 7.66
N ARG A 274 -30.67 -25.64 8.24
CA ARG A 274 -30.57 -26.10 9.62
C ARG A 274 -29.33 -26.99 9.77
N GLY A 275 -28.45 -26.62 10.68
CA GLY A 275 -27.17 -27.28 10.95
C GLY A 275 -26.84 -27.32 12.44
N LEU A 276 -25.62 -27.73 12.77
CA LEU A 276 -25.09 -27.68 14.14
C LEU A 276 -24.66 -26.26 14.52
N HIS A 277 -24.33 -25.43 13.53
CA HIS A 277 -23.92 -24.06 13.79
C HIS A 277 -25.05 -23.27 14.45
N GLN A 278 -24.72 -22.71 15.62
CA GLN A 278 -25.64 -21.89 16.40
C GLN A 278 -26.17 -20.70 15.59
N GLU A 279 -27.44 -20.40 15.81
CA GLU A 279 -28.09 -19.19 15.30
C GLU A 279 -27.52 -17.94 16.02
N LYS A 280 -27.80 -16.76 15.49
CA LYS A 280 -27.10 -15.53 15.89
C LYS A 280 -27.47 -15.09 17.30
N THR A 281 -26.51 -15.05 18.20
CA THR A 281 -26.69 -14.48 19.56
C THR A 281 -26.45 -12.96 19.63
N ILE A 282 -25.64 -12.39 18.72
CA ILE A 282 -25.18 -10.97 18.81
C ILE A 282 -25.90 -10.03 17.82
N PHE A 283 -26.35 -10.54 16.67
CA PHE A 283 -26.95 -9.74 15.58
C PHE A 283 -28.33 -10.28 15.14
N GLY A 284 -29.04 -10.94 16.05
CA GLY A 284 -30.42 -11.42 15.86
C GLY A 284 -31.45 -10.31 16.14
N THR A 285 -32.65 -10.47 15.59
CA THR A 285 -33.77 -9.51 15.70
C THR A 285 -34.64 -9.70 16.95
N VAL A 286 -34.31 -10.63 17.83
CA VAL A 286 -35.08 -10.94 19.05
C VAL A 286 -34.06 -11.19 20.16
N ASP A 287 -34.01 -10.26 21.12
CA ASP A 287 -33.15 -10.18 22.32
C ASP A 287 -31.66 -10.56 22.20
N PRO A 288 -30.71 -9.64 22.48
CA PRO A 288 -29.36 -10.08 22.80
C PRO A 288 -29.43 -10.83 24.14
N GLU A 289 -29.45 -12.17 24.08
CA GLU A 289 -29.30 -13.04 25.25
C GLU A 289 -28.01 -12.70 26.02
N MET A 290 -27.01 -12.14 25.33
CA MET A 290 -25.83 -11.55 25.95
C MET A 290 -26.13 -10.14 26.50
N GLN A 291 -26.16 -10.02 27.83
CA GLN A 291 -26.34 -8.75 28.53
C GLN A 291 -25.14 -8.37 29.40
N GLY A 292 -25.08 -7.09 29.80
CA GLY A 292 -24.08 -6.58 30.75
C GLY A 292 -22.63 -6.80 30.27
N THR A 293 -21.81 -7.39 31.15
CA THR A 293 -20.37 -7.59 30.92
C THR A 293 -20.08 -8.46 29.70
N GLN A 294 -20.91 -9.46 29.40
CA GLN A 294 -20.72 -10.32 28.23
C GLN A 294 -20.82 -9.53 26.92
N LEU A 295 -21.84 -8.67 26.81
CA LEU A 295 -22.05 -7.81 25.64
C LEU A 295 -20.92 -6.79 25.50
N PHE A 296 -20.52 -6.17 26.62
CA PHE A 296 -19.38 -5.25 26.64
C PHE A 296 -18.11 -5.93 26.13
N THR A 297 -17.78 -7.12 26.62
CA THR A 297 -16.59 -7.87 26.20
C THR A 297 -16.65 -8.25 24.72
N ALA A 298 -17.81 -8.61 24.19
CA ALA A 298 -17.99 -8.89 22.77
C ALA A 298 -17.72 -7.66 21.88
N TYR A 299 -18.29 -6.50 22.23
CA TYR A 299 -18.06 -5.24 21.48
C TYR A 299 -16.64 -4.70 21.65
N LEU A 300 -16.05 -4.87 22.84
CA LEU A 300 -14.63 -4.60 23.06
C LEU A 300 -13.78 -5.43 22.09
N GLY A 301 -14.07 -6.74 22.00
CA GLY A 301 -13.40 -7.64 21.07
C GLY A 301 -13.52 -7.17 19.62
N LEU A 302 -14.74 -6.88 19.17
CA LEU A 302 -15.00 -6.39 17.82
C LEU A 302 -14.20 -5.11 17.52
N THR A 303 -14.24 -4.15 18.44
CA THR A 303 -13.53 -2.86 18.30
C THR A 303 -12.02 -3.08 18.21
N VAL A 304 -11.46 -3.88 19.11
CA VAL A 304 -10.01 -4.13 19.19
C VAL A 304 -9.50 -4.82 17.93
N PHE A 305 -10.20 -5.84 17.43
CA PHE A 305 -9.78 -6.55 16.22
C PHE A 305 -9.95 -5.71 14.94
N LEU A 306 -10.95 -4.83 14.88
CA LEU A 306 -11.08 -3.87 13.76
C LEU A 306 -9.99 -2.80 13.80
N LEU A 307 -9.60 -2.31 14.98
CA LEU A 307 -8.45 -1.42 15.14
C LEU A 307 -7.15 -2.12 14.75
N LEU A 308 -6.97 -3.38 15.18
CA LEU A 308 -5.82 -4.21 14.82
C LEU A 308 -5.77 -4.42 13.29
N PHE A 309 -6.88 -4.77 12.66
CA PHE A 309 -6.98 -4.89 11.20
C PHE A 309 -6.56 -3.59 10.51
N LEU A 310 -7.12 -2.44 10.92
CA LEU A 310 -6.78 -1.14 10.34
C LEU A 310 -5.29 -0.84 10.49
N TRP A 311 -4.72 -1.11 11.67
CA TRP A 311 -3.31 -0.91 11.94
C TRP A 311 -2.41 -1.74 11.02
N LEU A 312 -2.71 -3.04 10.92
CA LEU A 312 -1.98 -3.97 10.05
C LEU A 312 -2.13 -3.60 8.58
N LEU A 313 -3.33 -3.22 8.13
CA LEU A 313 -3.59 -2.79 6.75
C LEU A 313 -2.74 -1.57 6.38
N ILE A 314 -2.68 -0.55 7.24
CA ILE A 314 -1.87 0.65 6.99
C ILE A 314 -0.40 0.29 6.79
N HIS A 315 0.14 -0.60 7.63
CA HIS A 315 1.55 -0.99 7.55
C HIS A 315 1.80 -1.87 6.33
N ARG A 316 0.92 -2.84 6.07
CA ARG A 316 1.06 -3.74 4.92
C ARG A 316 0.99 -2.98 3.59
N PHE A 317 0.03 -2.06 3.47
CA PHE A 317 -0.09 -1.17 2.32
C PHE A 317 1.14 -0.29 2.15
N ARG A 318 1.63 0.32 3.24
CA ARG A 318 2.83 1.16 3.19
C ARG A 318 4.06 0.37 2.76
N LEU A 319 4.21 -0.86 3.23
CA LEU A 319 5.29 -1.75 2.79
C LEU A 319 5.16 -2.08 1.30
N ALA A 320 3.96 -2.42 0.82
CA ALA A 320 3.71 -2.69 -0.60
C ALA A 320 4.02 -1.48 -1.48
N TRP A 321 3.60 -0.29 -1.04
CA TRP A 321 3.90 0.96 -1.73
C TRP A 321 5.40 1.20 -1.79
N LEU A 322 6.10 1.13 -0.65
CA LEU A 322 7.53 1.40 -0.59
C LEU A 322 8.36 0.37 -1.38
N SER A 323 7.96 -0.90 -1.43
CA SER A 323 8.64 -1.91 -2.23
C SER A 323 8.55 -1.59 -3.72
N GLU A 324 7.37 -1.23 -4.22
CA GLU A 324 7.18 -0.86 -5.64
C GLU A 324 8.08 0.33 -6.03
N ARG A 325 8.14 1.37 -5.18
CA ARG A 325 8.99 2.56 -5.45
C ARG A 325 10.48 2.24 -5.36
N ALA A 326 10.86 1.26 -4.55
CA ALA A 326 12.26 0.82 -4.49
C ALA A 326 12.64 0.08 -5.78
N GLU A 327 11.77 -0.79 -6.29
CA GLU A 327 11.96 -1.52 -7.54
C GLU A 327 12.04 -0.57 -8.74
N GLU A 328 11.15 0.42 -8.84
CA GLU A 328 11.19 1.46 -9.88
C GLU A 328 12.54 2.20 -9.91
N ARG A 329 13.03 2.63 -8.75
CA ARG A 329 14.32 3.34 -8.65
C ARG A 329 15.50 2.47 -9.04
N VAL A 330 15.46 1.18 -8.71
CA VAL A 330 16.51 0.23 -9.10
C VAL A 330 16.51 0.06 -10.62
N LEU A 331 15.33 -0.07 -11.23
CA LEU A 331 15.19 -0.15 -12.68
C LEU A 331 15.68 1.12 -13.38
N ASP A 332 15.32 2.30 -12.88
CA ASP A 332 15.76 3.58 -13.45
C ASP A 332 17.29 3.72 -13.42
N ARG A 333 17.94 3.31 -12.32
CA ARG A 333 19.41 3.29 -12.23
C ARG A 333 20.03 2.32 -13.22
N ALA A 334 19.50 1.10 -13.31
CA ALA A 334 20.00 0.12 -14.27
C ALA A 334 19.86 0.62 -15.72
N ILE A 335 18.77 1.29 -16.06
CA ILE A 335 18.59 1.91 -17.39
C ILE A 335 19.60 3.06 -17.60
N ALA A 336 19.86 3.88 -16.59
CA ALA A 336 20.83 4.98 -16.68
C ALA A 336 22.26 4.45 -16.88
N ASP A 337 22.66 3.42 -16.13
CA ASP A 337 23.98 2.78 -16.23
C ASP A 337 24.18 2.19 -17.64
N ARG A 338 23.17 1.46 -18.15
CA ARG A 338 23.20 0.93 -19.53
C ARG A 338 23.29 2.00 -20.61
N ARG A 339 22.67 3.16 -20.40
CA ARG A 339 22.79 4.30 -21.33
C ARG A 339 24.18 4.92 -21.27
N ALA A 340 24.79 5.01 -20.09
CA ALA A 340 26.15 5.52 -19.94
C ALA A 340 27.18 4.62 -20.66
N GLU A 341 27.06 3.30 -20.50
CA GLU A 341 27.88 2.31 -21.24
C GLU A 341 27.78 2.54 -22.76
N SER A 342 26.56 2.71 -23.28
CA SER A 342 26.35 2.91 -24.73
C SER A 342 26.89 4.23 -25.30
N VAL A 343 27.09 5.25 -24.45
CA VAL A 343 27.65 6.54 -24.87
C VAL A 343 29.18 6.50 -24.88
N GLU A 344 29.78 5.73 -23.97
CA GLU A 344 31.24 5.55 -23.90
C GLU A 344 31.80 4.69 -25.06
N GLU A 345 30.97 3.82 -25.64
CA GLU A 345 31.31 3.00 -26.82
C GLU A 345 31.10 3.69 -28.18
N ALA A 346 30.62 4.95 -28.21
CA ALA A 346 30.41 5.69 -29.45
C ALA A 346 31.75 6.28 -29.98
N PRO A 347 32.18 5.92 -31.21
CA PRO A 347 33.50 6.25 -31.77
C PRO A 347 33.72 7.72 -32.15
#